data_AF-A0A420WND9-F1
#
_entry.id   AF-A0A420WND9-F1
#
_cell.length_a   1.000
_cell.length_b   1.000
_cell.length_c   1.000
_cell.angle_alpha   90.00
_cell.angle_beta   90.00
_cell.angle_gamma   90.00
#
_symmetry.space_group_name_H-M   'P 1'
#
loop_
_entity.id
_entity.type
_entity.pdbx_description
1 polymer ?
#
loop_
_entity_poly.entity_id
_entity_poly.type
_entity_poly.pdbx_seq_one_letter_code
_entity_poly.pdbx_strand_id
1 'polypeptide(L)'
;MSSNVVPMTEELAPGKPGKNFVRIPLPMDAAPELVIDTSGDDERMWMQLSDNVWIRPLMLNVVQGSWVNILKAKAGGIVSRHRHPAMVTGYTLDGAWGYLEHDWVATKGTFIFEPAGETHTLVVDPKVGHMTTLFHNMGPLLYVDENGKQIGYEDVFTRIEKFRAYYRQNGLGEGFIEQLIR
;
A
#
# COMPACT_ATOMS: atom_id res chain seq x y z
N MET A 1 -15.58 -12.50 8.83
CA MET A 1 -15.96 -11.74 7.63
C MET A 1 -15.72 -12.64 6.44
N SER A 2 -16.67 -12.78 5.52
CA SER A 2 -16.45 -13.51 4.27
C SER A 2 -15.34 -12.80 3.51
N SER A 3 -14.27 -13.51 3.14
CA SER A 3 -13.32 -12.97 2.18
C SER A 3 -14.10 -12.70 0.88
N ASN A 4 -14.00 -11.50 0.32
CA ASN A 4 -14.50 -11.21 -1.03
C ASN A 4 -13.62 -11.88 -2.11
N VAL A 5 -12.78 -12.84 -1.72
CA VAL A 5 -11.92 -13.59 -2.64
C VAL A 5 -12.81 -14.60 -3.34
N VAL A 6 -13.04 -14.37 -4.63
CA VAL A 6 -13.77 -15.31 -5.48
C VAL A 6 -13.00 -16.64 -5.49
N PRO A 7 -13.61 -17.76 -5.07
CA PRO A 7 -12.94 -19.05 -5.08
C PRO A 7 -12.62 -19.44 -6.53
N MET A 8 -11.48 -20.12 -6.71
CA MET A 8 -11.06 -20.58 -8.03
C MET A 8 -12.12 -21.50 -8.64
N THR A 9 -12.64 -21.14 -9.82
CA THR A 9 -13.69 -21.90 -10.51
C THR A 9 -13.13 -23.20 -11.09
N GLU A 10 -14.01 -24.18 -11.34
CA GLU A 10 -13.62 -25.40 -12.07
C GLU A 10 -13.17 -25.09 -13.51
N GLU A 11 -13.64 -24.00 -14.12
CA GLU A 11 -13.20 -23.55 -15.45
C GLU A 11 -11.76 -23.02 -15.48
N LEU A 12 -11.29 -22.37 -14.40
CA LEU A 12 -9.88 -21.97 -14.25
C LEU A 12 -8.97 -23.16 -13.92
N ALA A 13 -9.54 -24.31 -13.54
CA ALA A 13 -8.84 -25.53 -13.25
C ALA A 13 -9.55 -26.77 -13.84
N PRO A 14 -9.68 -26.87 -15.18
CA PRO A 14 -10.43 -27.94 -15.81
C PRO A 14 -9.80 -29.31 -15.46
N GLY A 15 -10.59 -30.19 -14.84
CA GLY A 15 -10.14 -31.53 -14.38
C GLY A 15 -10.05 -31.72 -12.86
N LYS A 16 -10.79 -30.94 -12.06
CA LYS A 16 -10.89 -31.08 -10.60
C LYS A 16 -12.05 -31.97 -10.09
N PRO A 17 -12.27 -33.16 -10.67
CA PRO A 17 -12.62 -34.32 -9.84
C PRO A 17 -11.55 -35.42 -9.98
N GLY A 18 -10.93 -35.83 -8.87
CA GLY A 18 -10.17 -37.09 -8.80
C GLY A 18 -8.67 -37.09 -9.12
N LYS A 19 -7.99 -35.93 -9.21
CA LYS A 19 -6.51 -35.91 -9.18
C LYS A 19 -6.02 -35.75 -7.74
N ASN A 20 -5.18 -36.68 -7.28
CA ASN A 20 -4.47 -36.60 -6.00
C ASN A 20 -3.52 -35.40 -6.02
N PHE A 21 -4.01 -34.21 -5.67
CA PHE A 21 -3.16 -33.05 -5.45
C PHE A 21 -2.33 -33.32 -4.20
N VAL A 22 -1.02 -33.45 -4.40
CA VAL A 22 -0.09 -33.43 -3.28
C VAL A 22 -0.08 -32.00 -2.77
N ARG A 23 -0.83 -31.73 -1.70
CA ARG A 23 -0.69 -30.49 -0.94
C ARG A 23 0.66 -30.52 -0.27
N ILE A 24 1.64 -29.87 -0.87
CA ILE A 24 2.96 -29.69 -0.25
C ILE A 24 2.75 -28.67 0.87
N PRO A 25 2.95 -29.04 2.15
CA PRO A 25 2.83 -28.08 3.24
C PRO A 25 3.92 -27.01 3.11
N LEU A 26 3.60 -25.80 3.57
CA LEU A 26 4.62 -24.77 3.76
C LEU A 26 5.61 -25.21 4.85
N PRO A 27 6.83 -24.63 4.88
CA PRO A 27 7.70 -24.73 6.04
C PRO A 27 6.97 -24.34 7.34
N MET A 28 7.34 -24.97 8.46
CA MET A 28 6.63 -24.87 9.73
C MET A 28 6.38 -23.43 10.20
N ASP A 29 7.35 -22.55 9.99
CA ASP A 29 7.32 -21.15 10.46
C ASP A 29 7.03 -20.15 9.33
N ALA A 30 6.61 -20.62 8.15
CA ALA A 30 6.27 -19.73 7.05
C ALA A 30 5.01 -18.92 7.39
N ALA A 31 5.08 -17.60 7.18
CA ALA A 31 3.91 -16.76 7.29
C ALA A 31 2.80 -17.23 6.32
N PRO A 32 1.52 -17.17 6.72
CA PRO A 32 0.42 -17.58 5.85
C PRO A 32 0.36 -16.71 4.59
N GLU A 33 -0.16 -17.26 3.51
CA GLU A 33 -0.43 -16.48 2.30
C GLU A 33 -1.37 -15.30 2.58
N LEU A 34 -1.31 -14.28 1.73
CA LEU A 34 -2.17 -13.10 1.82
C LEU A 34 -2.89 -12.91 0.49
N VAL A 35 -4.21 -12.93 0.54
CA VAL A 35 -5.06 -12.67 -0.63
C VAL A 35 -6.08 -11.62 -0.25
N ILE A 36 -6.05 -10.48 -0.94
CA ILE A 36 -6.93 -9.35 -0.67
C ILE A 36 -7.62 -8.96 -1.98
N ASP A 37 -8.94 -9.01 -1.98
CA ASP A 37 -9.73 -8.36 -3.02
C ASP A 37 -9.85 -6.86 -2.71
N THR A 38 -9.34 -6.04 -3.62
CA THR A 38 -9.32 -4.58 -3.49
C THR A 38 -10.48 -3.90 -4.24
N SER A 39 -11.33 -4.68 -4.93
CA SER A 39 -12.46 -4.16 -5.71
C SER A 39 -13.68 -3.76 -4.86
N GLY A 40 -13.76 -4.24 -3.62
CA GLY A 40 -14.84 -3.89 -2.69
C GLY A 40 -14.91 -2.40 -2.34
N ASP A 41 -16.11 -1.95 -1.97
CA ASP A 41 -16.51 -0.56 -1.71
C ASP A 41 -16.55 -0.20 -0.21
N ASP A 42 -16.08 -1.08 0.68
CA ASP A 42 -16.01 -0.81 2.12
C ASP A 42 -15.03 0.33 2.42
N GLU A 43 -15.57 1.53 2.64
CA GLU A 43 -14.82 2.75 2.93
C GLU A 43 -13.96 2.64 4.20
N ARG A 44 -14.32 1.74 5.13
CA ARG A 44 -13.54 1.49 6.36
C ARG A 44 -12.15 0.94 6.05
N MET A 45 -11.91 0.43 4.85
CA MET A 45 -10.59 -0.03 4.42
C MET A 45 -9.62 1.13 4.10
N TRP A 46 -10.12 2.36 4.02
CA TRP A 46 -9.36 3.55 3.65
C TRP A 46 -9.19 4.48 4.85
N MET A 47 -7.99 4.53 5.41
CA MET A 47 -7.65 5.51 6.44
C MET A 47 -7.32 6.84 5.75
N GLN A 48 -7.88 7.95 6.23
CA GLN A 48 -7.45 9.27 5.78
C GLN A 48 -6.10 9.59 6.42
N LEU A 49 -5.07 9.81 5.59
CA LEU A 49 -3.71 10.13 6.04
C LEU A 49 -3.55 11.65 6.25
N SER A 50 -4.12 12.44 5.35
CA SER A 50 -4.17 13.89 5.39
C SER A 50 -5.36 14.38 4.55
N ASP A 51 -5.57 15.69 4.48
CA ASP A 51 -6.60 16.27 3.62
C ASP A 51 -6.41 15.80 2.17
N ASN A 52 -7.47 15.23 1.59
CA ASN A 52 -7.49 14.69 0.23
C ASN A 52 -6.54 13.50 -0.04
N VAL A 53 -5.99 12.84 0.99
CA VAL A 53 -5.13 11.66 0.84
C VAL A 53 -5.63 10.52 1.72
N TRP A 54 -5.87 9.37 1.09
CA TRP A 54 -6.31 8.14 1.75
C TRP A 54 -5.38 7.00 1.43
N ILE A 55 -5.28 6.07 2.38
CA ILE A 55 -4.40 4.92 2.27
C ILE A 55 -5.11 3.65 2.73
N ARG A 56 -4.90 2.58 1.96
CA ARG A 56 -5.32 1.22 2.28
C ARG A 56 -4.10 0.31 2.41
N PRO A 57 -3.78 -0.21 3.61
CA PRO A 57 -2.68 -1.15 3.77
C PRO A 57 -3.07 -2.50 3.18
N LEU A 58 -2.12 -3.15 2.50
CA LEU A 58 -2.30 -4.50 1.96
C LEU A 58 -1.41 -5.51 2.68
N MET A 59 -0.14 -5.18 2.92
CA MET A 59 0.80 -6.06 3.63
C MET A 59 1.76 -5.22 4.48
N LEU A 60 2.07 -5.67 5.69
CA LEU A 60 2.97 -5.01 6.63
C LEU A 60 4.02 -6.03 7.07
N ASN A 61 5.22 -5.95 6.50
CA ASN A 61 6.30 -6.90 6.77
C ASN A 61 7.17 -6.38 7.93
N VAL A 62 7.02 -6.97 9.11
CA VAL A 62 7.73 -6.53 10.31
C VAL A 62 9.17 -7.04 10.37
N VAL A 63 9.49 -8.07 9.59
CA VAL A 63 10.86 -8.63 9.52
C VAL A 63 11.75 -7.78 8.61
N GLN A 64 11.24 -7.36 7.45
CA GLN A 64 11.98 -6.57 6.47
C GLN A 64 11.78 -5.06 6.63
N GLY A 65 10.86 -4.63 7.50
CA GLY A 65 10.55 -3.21 7.69
C GLY A 65 9.93 -2.58 6.43
N SER A 66 9.09 -3.33 5.71
CA SER A 66 8.48 -2.91 4.44
C SER A 66 6.96 -3.02 4.46
N TRP A 67 6.30 -2.40 3.49
CA TRP A 67 4.86 -2.54 3.34
C TRP A 67 4.40 -2.36 1.90
N VAL A 68 3.19 -2.87 1.64
CA VAL A 68 2.45 -2.65 0.40
C VAL A 68 1.15 -1.93 0.74
N ASN A 69 0.82 -0.87 0.00
CA ASN A 69 -0.44 -0.15 0.16
C ASN A 69 -0.97 0.38 -1.17
N ILE A 70 -2.26 0.69 -1.22
CA ILE A 70 -2.82 1.56 -2.25
C ILE A 70 -2.98 2.95 -1.66
N LEU A 71 -2.45 3.96 -2.34
CA LEU A 71 -2.66 5.37 -2.06
C LEU A 71 -3.73 5.91 -3.01
N LYS A 72 -4.66 6.70 -2.49
CA LYS A 72 -5.61 7.50 -3.26
C LYS A 72 -5.44 8.96 -2.87
N ALA A 73 -5.35 9.85 -3.84
CA ALA A 73 -5.34 11.28 -3.58
C ALA A 73 -6.19 12.06 -4.58
N LYS A 74 -6.73 13.20 -4.16
CA LYS A 74 -7.38 14.20 -5.02
C LYS A 74 -6.51 15.44 -5.18
N ALA A 75 -6.81 16.30 -6.15
CA ALA A 75 -6.15 17.60 -6.31
C ALA A 75 -6.15 18.39 -4.98
N GLY A 76 -5.03 19.03 -4.69
CA GLY A 76 -4.77 19.68 -3.40
C GLY A 76 -4.35 18.72 -2.27
N GLY A 77 -4.40 17.41 -2.48
CA GLY A 77 -3.74 16.43 -1.62
C GLY A 77 -2.23 16.51 -1.79
N ILE A 78 -1.51 16.73 -0.70
CA ILE A 78 -0.04 16.79 -0.67
C ILE A 78 0.45 15.67 0.25
N VAL A 79 1.37 14.84 -0.26
CA VAL A 79 2.20 13.99 0.62
C VAL A 79 3.46 14.78 0.92
N SER A 80 3.68 15.05 2.21
CA SER A 80 4.80 15.86 2.69
C SER A 80 6.14 15.32 2.19
N ARG A 81 7.10 16.22 1.96
CA ARG A 81 8.43 15.86 1.49
C ARG A 81 9.10 14.86 2.41
N HIS A 82 9.64 13.80 1.82
CA HIS A 82 10.30 12.74 2.56
C HIS A 82 11.41 12.11 1.72
N ARG A 83 12.32 11.42 2.40
CA ARG A 83 13.38 10.62 1.83
C ARG A 83 13.16 9.14 2.15
N HIS A 84 13.40 8.27 1.16
CA HIS A 84 13.41 6.82 1.40
C HIS A 84 14.86 6.32 1.54
N PRO A 85 15.25 5.70 2.66
CA PRO A 85 16.57 5.07 2.78
C PRO A 85 16.72 3.78 1.96
N ALA A 86 15.62 3.21 1.48
CA ALA A 86 15.58 2.05 0.60
C ALA A 86 14.59 2.31 -0.56
N MET A 87 14.55 1.39 -1.52
CA MET A 87 13.79 1.60 -2.76
C MET A 87 12.28 1.59 -2.54
N VAL A 88 11.57 2.26 -3.44
CA VAL A 88 10.11 2.14 -3.58
C VAL A 88 9.79 1.74 -5.00
N THR A 89 8.77 0.90 -5.16
CA THR A 89 8.13 0.72 -6.47
C THR A 89 6.68 1.16 -6.42
N GLY A 90 6.21 1.71 -7.54
CA GLY A 90 4.84 2.16 -7.71
C GLY A 90 4.23 1.58 -8.98
N TYR A 91 2.92 1.39 -8.98
CA TYR A 91 2.16 1.11 -10.19
C TYR A 91 0.85 1.89 -10.18
N THR A 92 0.70 2.79 -11.15
CA THR A 92 -0.45 3.71 -11.21
C THR A 92 -1.66 2.97 -11.76
N LEU A 93 -2.70 2.84 -10.93
CA LEU A 93 -3.93 2.13 -11.25
C LEU A 93 -4.94 3.04 -11.96
N ASP A 94 -4.98 4.31 -11.57
CA ASP A 94 -5.85 5.32 -12.18
C ASP A 94 -5.36 6.75 -11.90
N GLY A 95 -5.86 7.70 -12.69
CA GLY A 95 -5.58 9.13 -12.55
C GLY A 95 -4.18 9.54 -13.03
N ALA A 96 -3.69 10.67 -12.52
CA ALA A 96 -2.38 11.21 -12.88
C ALA A 96 -1.70 11.97 -11.72
N TRP A 97 -0.39 11.76 -11.57
CA TRP A 97 0.40 12.31 -10.47
C TRP A 97 1.88 12.34 -10.82
N GLY A 98 2.69 12.99 -10.00
CA GLY A 98 4.14 12.96 -10.12
C GLY A 98 4.82 13.47 -8.85
N TYR A 99 6.12 13.72 -8.98
CA TYR A 99 6.92 14.37 -7.96
C TYR A 99 7.37 15.74 -8.44
N LEU A 100 7.34 16.75 -7.56
CA LEU A 100 7.78 18.11 -7.89
C LEU A 100 9.25 18.18 -8.33
N GLU A 101 10.04 17.20 -7.90
CA GLU A 101 11.46 17.07 -8.14
C GLU A 101 11.81 16.43 -9.49
N HIS A 102 10.79 16.05 -10.29
CA HIS A 102 10.99 15.38 -11.58
C HIS A 102 10.15 15.99 -12.72
N ASP A 103 10.50 15.64 -13.95
CA ASP A 103 9.91 16.16 -15.19
C ASP A 103 8.88 15.22 -15.85
N TRP A 104 8.46 14.18 -15.13
CA TRP A 104 7.50 13.17 -15.60
C TRP A 104 6.16 13.23 -14.85
N VAL A 105 5.12 12.71 -15.51
CA VAL A 105 3.80 12.47 -14.92
C VAL A 105 3.46 11.00 -15.12
N ALA A 106 3.14 10.32 -14.02
CA ALA A 106 2.66 8.95 -14.01
C ALA A 106 1.15 8.95 -14.28
N THR A 107 0.71 8.12 -15.21
CA THR A 107 -0.70 7.90 -15.53
C THR A 107 -1.04 6.42 -15.43
N LYS A 108 -2.31 6.04 -15.62
CA LYS A 108 -2.72 4.63 -15.55
C LYS A 108 -1.80 3.71 -16.37
N GLY A 109 -1.25 2.69 -15.72
CA GLY A 109 -0.33 1.71 -16.32
C GLY A 109 1.15 2.05 -16.17
N THR A 110 1.51 3.20 -15.61
CA THR A 110 2.90 3.58 -15.36
C THR A 110 3.48 2.84 -14.14
N PHE A 111 4.61 2.17 -14.35
CA PHE A 111 5.48 1.65 -13.27
C PHE A 111 6.49 2.72 -12.84
N ILE A 112 6.72 2.83 -11.54
CA ILE A 112 7.64 3.77 -10.91
C ILE A 112 8.68 3.00 -10.11
N PHE A 113 9.92 3.46 -10.17
CA PHE A 113 11.01 3.03 -9.31
C PHE A 113 11.67 4.27 -8.72
N GLU A 114 11.71 4.33 -7.39
CA GLU A 114 12.42 5.36 -6.64
C GLU A 114 13.63 4.69 -5.99
N PRO A 115 14.87 5.15 -6.27
CA PRO A 115 16.06 4.59 -5.67
C PRO A 115 16.16 4.94 -4.19
N ALA A 116 16.98 4.17 -3.47
CA ALA A 116 17.39 4.55 -2.11
C ALA A 116 18.08 5.93 -2.13
N GLY A 117 17.68 6.81 -1.22
CA GLY A 117 18.15 8.19 -1.11
C GLY A 117 17.25 9.22 -1.80
N GLU A 118 16.27 8.78 -2.62
CA GLU A 118 15.36 9.67 -3.32
C GLU A 118 14.56 10.52 -2.32
N THR A 119 14.48 11.82 -2.60
CA THR A 119 13.75 12.79 -1.77
C THR A 119 12.75 13.52 -2.65
N HIS A 120 11.46 13.35 -2.37
CA HIS A 120 10.43 13.88 -3.25
C HIS A 120 9.18 14.38 -2.51
N THR A 121 8.32 15.05 -3.27
CA THR A 121 7.04 15.59 -2.86
C THR A 121 5.96 15.14 -3.84
N LEU A 122 5.06 14.25 -3.41
CA LEU A 122 3.98 13.72 -4.28
C LEU A 122 2.92 14.79 -4.51
N VAL A 123 2.57 14.98 -5.78
CA VAL A 123 1.48 15.87 -6.21
C VAL A 123 0.56 15.21 -7.23
N VAL A 124 -0.73 15.53 -7.15
CA VAL A 124 -1.74 15.10 -8.12
C VAL A 124 -1.79 16.10 -9.28
N ASP A 125 -1.89 15.61 -10.51
CA ASP A 125 -2.10 16.48 -11.67
C ASP A 125 -3.45 17.22 -11.52
N PRO A 126 -3.46 18.56 -11.45
CA PRO A 126 -4.68 19.32 -11.24
C PRO A 126 -5.69 19.20 -12.39
N LYS A 127 -5.26 18.84 -13.61
CA LYS A 127 -6.15 18.64 -14.76
C LYS A 127 -6.96 17.35 -14.66
N VAL A 128 -6.36 16.31 -14.09
CA VAL A 128 -7.01 15.00 -13.90
C VAL A 128 -7.75 14.96 -12.58
N GLY A 129 -7.20 15.58 -11.53
CA GLY A 129 -7.90 15.82 -10.28
C GLY A 129 -7.84 14.66 -9.26
N HIS A 130 -7.33 13.49 -9.65
CA HIS A 130 -7.16 12.35 -8.76
C HIS A 130 -6.02 11.42 -9.19
N MET A 131 -5.62 10.54 -8.27
CA MET A 131 -4.72 9.41 -8.53
C MET A 131 -5.05 8.23 -7.63
N THR A 132 -4.74 7.03 -8.11
CA THR A 132 -4.72 5.79 -7.32
C THR A 132 -3.48 4.98 -7.71
N THR A 133 -2.60 4.69 -6.76
CA THR A 133 -1.33 3.99 -7.02
C THR A 133 -1.07 2.92 -5.97
N LEU A 134 -0.67 1.74 -6.44
CA LEU A 134 -0.10 0.69 -5.60
C LEU A 134 1.36 1.03 -5.33
N PHE A 135 1.76 1.11 -4.08
CA PHE A 135 3.15 1.29 -3.68
C PHE A 135 3.65 0.08 -2.89
N HIS A 136 4.90 -0.28 -3.14
CA HIS A 136 5.70 -1.16 -2.30
C HIS A 136 6.89 -0.35 -1.78
N ASN A 137 6.85 -0.02 -0.50
CA ASN A 137 7.93 0.70 0.17
C ASN A 137 8.82 -0.28 0.91
N MET A 138 10.12 -0.21 0.62
CA MET A 138 11.13 -0.88 1.43
C MET A 138 11.72 0.14 2.40
N GLY A 139 11.72 -0.18 3.70
CA GLY A 139 12.25 0.70 4.72
C GLY A 139 11.34 1.88 5.07
N PRO A 140 11.80 2.78 5.97
CA PRO A 140 11.00 3.87 6.49
C PRO A 140 10.92 5.06 5.52
N LEU A 141 9.95 5.95 5.76
CA LEU A 141 9.99 7.32 5.28
C LEU A 141 10.72 8.17 6.31
N LEU A 142 11.66 9.00 5.87
CA LEU A 142 12.24 10.05 6.68
C LEU A 142 11.65 11.39 6.24
N TYR A 143 10.80 11.99 7.07
CA TYR A 143 10.27 13.32 6.77
C TYR A 143 11.39 14.34 6.86
N VAL A 144 11.48 15.23 5.86
CA VAL A 144 12.53 16.26 5.81
C VAL A 144 11.92 17.64 5.60
N ASP A 145 12.60 18.66 6.14
CA ASP A 145 12.26 20.06 5.88
C ASP A 145 12.76 20.54 4.51
N GLU A 146 12.57 21.82 4.24
CA GLU A 146 13.04 22.50 3.01
C GLU A 146 14.55 22.47 2.79
N ASN A 147 15.33 22.28 3.85
CA ASN A 147 16.80 22.18 3.81
C ASN A 147 17.27 20.71 3.79
N GLY A 148 16.34 19.75 3.72
CA GLY A 148 16.66 18.33 3.72
C GLY A 148 17.04 17.76 5.10
N LYS A 149 16.81 18.51 6.18
CA LYS A 149 17.04 18.03 7.56
C LYS A 149 15.88 17.15 7.97
N GLN A 150 16.19 16.01 8.58
CA GLN A 150 15.18 15.09 9.10
C GLN A 150 14.41 15.71 10.26
N ILE A 151 13.08 15.70 10.16
CA ILE A 151 12.14 16.23 11.16
C ILE A 151 11.22 15.16 11.75
N GLY A 152 11.22 13.94 11.19
CA GLY A 152 10.42 12.83 11.66
C GLY A 152 10.65 11.57 10.85
N TYR A 153 9.89 10.52 11.14
CA TYR A 153 9.92 9.28 10.38
C TYR A 153 8.56 8.57 10.41
N GLU A 154 8.38 7.63 9.48
CA GLU A 154 7.35 6.61 9.51
C GLU A 154 7.99 5.28 9.10
N ASP A 155 7.86 4.26 9.93
CA ASP A 155 8.30 2.88 9.69
C ASP A 155 7.11 1.91 9.75
N VAL A 156 7.35 0.62 9.55
CA VAL A 156 6.25 -0.38 9.58
C VAL A 156 5.51 -0.42 10.93
N PHE A 157 6.20 -0.17 12.06
CA PHE A 157 5.64 -0.28 13.40
C PHE A 157 4.75 0.91 13.75
N THR A 158 5.23 2.13 13.53
CA THR A 158 4.44 3.36 13.65
C THR A 158 3.20 3.32 12.74
N ARG A 159 3.32 2.69 11.56
CA ARG A 159 2.20 2.50 10.64
C ARG A 159 1.18 1.47 11.14
N ILE A 160 1.65 0.35 11.70
CA ILE A 160 0.78 -0.62 12.39
C ILE A 160 0.00 0.07 13.51
N GLU A 161 0.65 0.91 14.32
CA GLU A 161 -0.02 1.63 15.41
C GLU A 161 -1.10 2.58 14.88
N LYS A 162 -0.82 3.36 13.83
CA LYS A 162 -1.80 4.25 13.18
C LYS A 162 -3.02 3.48 12.67
N PHE A 163 -2.80 2.40 11.92
CA PHE A 163 -3.90 1.60 11.40
C PHE A 163 -4.66 0.85 12.50
N ARG A 164 -3.98 0.36 13.55
CA ARG A 164 -4.62 -0.27 14.70
C ARG A 164 -5.55 0.72 15.41
N ALA A 165 -5.10 1.96 15.61
CA ALA A 165 -5.92 3.02 16.19
C ALA A 165 -7.13 3.37 15.31
N TYR A 166 -6.93 3.46 13.99
CA TYR A 166 -8.01 3.68 13.02
C TYR A 166 -9.06 2.57 13.04
N TYR A 167 -8.63 1.30 12.95
CA TYR A 167 -9.57 0.17 12.94
C TYR A 167 -10.32 -0.03 14.26
N ARG A 168 -9.72 0.39 15.39
CA ARG A 168 -10.44 0.44 16.68
C ARG A 168 -11.67 1.35 16.62
N GLN A 169 -11.60 2.44 15.86
CA GLN A 169 -12.62 3.48 15.83
C GLN A 169 -13.62 3.33 14.68
N ASN A 170 -13.29 2.60 13.62
CA ASN A 170 -14.11 2.50 12.41
C ASN A 170 -15.03 1.26 12.34
N GLY A 171 -15.11 0.48 13.42
CA GLY A 171 -15.98 -0.70 13.53
C GLY A 171 -15.41 -2.00 12.97
N LEU A 172 -14.16 -2.03 12.48
CA LEU A 172 -13.47 -3.27 12.12
C LEU A 172 -12.77 -3.94 13.32
N GLY A 173 -12.46 -3.17 14.36
CA GLY A 173 -11.77 -3.63 15.56
C GLY A 173 -10.25 -3.62 15.43
N GLU A 174 -9.56 -3.40 16.54
CA GLU A 174 -8.10 -3.21 16.53
C GLU A 174 -7.31 -4.43 16.02
N GLY A 175 -7.83 -5.65 16.21
CA GLY A 175 -7.22 -6.89 15.73
C GLY A 175 -7.29 -7.05 14.21
N PHE A 176 -8.07 -6.23 13.49
CA PHE A 176 -8.17 -6.31 12.03
C PHE A 176 -6.82 -6.12 11.33
N ILE A 177 -5.92 -5.33 11.91
CA ILE A 177 -4.57 -5.10 11.35
C ILE A 177 -3.72 -6.37 11.29
N GLU A 178 -3.97 -7.34 12.17
CA GLU A 178 -3.10 -8.51 12.37
C GLU A 178 -3.11 -9.44 11.16
N GLN A 179 -4.22 -9.49 10.41
CA GLN A 179 -4.31 -10.27 9.18
C GLN A 179 -3.38 -9.75 8.06
N LEU A 180 -2.92 -8.50 8.16
CA LEU A 180 -2.04 -7.85 7.17
C LEU A 180 -0.56 -7.94 7.55
N ILE A 181 -0.24 -8.33 8.79
CA ILE A 181 1.13 -8.42 9.29
C ILE A 181 1.79 -9.70 8.78
N ARG A 182 3.04 -9.59 8.33
CA ARG A 182 3.89 -10.69 7.86
C ARG A 182 5.27 -10.60 8.46
#